data_AF-A0A1Q7ALZ0-F1
#
_entry.id   AF-A0A1Q7ALZ0-F1
#
_cell.length_a   1.000
_cell.length_b   1.000
_cell.length_c   1.000
_cell.angle_alpha   90.00
_cell.angle_beta   90.00
_cell.angle_gamma   90.00
#
_symmetry.space_group_name_H-M   'P 1'
#
loop_
_entity.id
_entity.type
_entity.pdbx_description
1 polymer ?
#
loop_
_entity_poly.entity_id
_entity_poly.type
_entity_poly.pdbx_seq_one_letter_code
_entity_poly.pdbx_strand_id
1 'polypeptide(L)'
;MVVVDVRSKMAFMASGHILRAVAATWHDFSDPTSGIKGLLDPDLARLEKKLGALGITRERQVVVYSNPFDNWGDEGRMYWMLNYLGHPNVRVLDGGWIKWSAEMRRFECGPANPRPAVFKAQVNPSLITVKAEVRALIDGPHPQTVLADARSPGLSRSAPFLRRKD
;
A
#
# COMPACT_ATOMS: atom_id res chain seq x y z
N MET A 1 -5.86 -16.58 5.81
CA MET A 1 -4.96 -15.70 5.05
C MET A 1 -5.72 -15.14 3.85
N VAL A 2 -5.44 -13.90 3.47
CA VAL A 2 -5.86 -13.26 2.21
C VAL A 2 -4.58 -12.84 1.48
N VAL A 3 -4.44 -13.23 0.22
CA VAL A 3 -3.32 -12.80 -0.62
C VAL A 3 -3.81 -11.67 -1.51
N VAL A 4 -3.14 -10.52 -1.50
CA VAL A 4 -3.54 -9.33 -2.24
C VAL A 4 -2.50 -9.06 -3.32
N ASP A 5 -2.92 -9.18 -4.56
CA ASP A 5 -2.16 -8.77 -5.73
C ASP A 5 -2.43 -7.30 -6.01
N VAL A 6 -1.38 -6.48 -5.93
CA VAL A 6 -1.49 -5.04 -6.14
C VAL A 6 -1.05 -4.58 -7.53
N ARG A 7 -0.79 -5.54 -8.43
CA ARG A 7 -0.51 -5.24 -9.84
C ARG A 7 -1.78 -4.76 -10.55
N SER A 8 -1.61 -4.36 -11.81
CA SER A 8 -2.75 -3.97 -12.64
C SER A 8 -3.76 -5.12 -12.79
N LYS A 9 -5.04 -4.76 -12.95
CA LYS A 9 -6.10 -5.73 -13.23
C LYS A 9 -5.81 -6.57 -14.48
N MET A 10 -5.16 -5.98 -15.48
CA MET A 10 -4.75 -6.71 -16.69
C MET A 10 -3.74 -7.81 -16.35
N ALA A 11 -2.69 -7.48 -15.58
CA ALA A 11 -1.70 -8.46 -15.15
C ALA A 11 -2.33 -9.59 -14.31
N PHE A 12 -3.20 -9.23 -13.37
CA PHE A 12 -3.92 -10.19 -12.53
C PHE A 12 -4.75 -11.19 -13.37
N MET A 13 -5.54 -10.67 -14.31
CA MET A 13 -6.50 -11.46 -15.09
C MET A 13 -5.80 -12.29 -16.18
N ALA A 14 -4.85 -11.69 -16.91
CA ALA A 14 -4.28 -12.26 -18.12
C ALA A 14 -2.94 -12.98 -17.88
N SER A 15 -2.08 -12.45 -17.00
CA SER A 15 -0.75 -13.01 -16.74
C SER A 15 -0.74 -14.06 -15.61
N GLY A 16 -1.87 -14.23 -14.93
CA GLY A 16 -2.01 -15.13 -13.79
C GLY A 16 -1.66 -14.46 -12.46
N HIS A 17 -2.11 -15.07 -11.37
CA HIS A 17 -1.96 -14.59 -9.99
C HIS A 17 -1.86 -15.76 -9.01
N ILE A 18 -1.32 -15.50 -7.82
CA ILE A 18 -1.19 -16.52 -6.78
C ILE A 18 -2.57 -17.09 -6.44
N LEU A 19 -2.63 -18.39 -6.15
CA LEU A 19 -3.89 -19.08 -5.84
C LEU A 19 -4.72 -18.31 -4.80
N ARG A 20 -5.99 -18.05 -5.16
CA ARG A 20 -7.00 -17.38 -4.35
C ARG A 20 -6.64 -15.94 -3.99
N ALA A 21 -5.71 -15.33 -4.71
CA ALA A 21 -5.40 -13.92 -4.54
C ALA A 21 -6.60 -13.06 -4.97
N VAL A 22 -6.68 -11.88 -4.36
CA VAL A 22 -7.63 -10.83 -4.72
C VAL A 22 -6.86 -9.67 -5.32
N ALA A 23 -7.45 -8.98 -6.30
CA ALA A 23 -6.85 -7.81 -6.91
C ALA A 23 -7.30 -6.54 -6.17
N ALA A 24 -6.36 -5.71 -5.76
CA ALA A 24 -6.63 -4.37 -5.24
C ALA A 24 -5.41 -3.48 -5.36
N THR A 25 -5.60 -2.24 -5.80
CA THR A 25 -4.53 -1.25 -5.95
C THR A 25 -4.69 -0.14 -4.92
N TRP A 26 -3.63 0.64 -4.67
CA TRP A 26 -3.73 1.80 -3.77
C TRP A 26 -4.73 2.87 -4.27
N HIS A 27 -5.00 2.91 -5.57
CA HIS A 27 -5.98 3.83 -6.16
C HIS A 27 -7.39 3.52 -5.64
N ASP A 28 -7.71 2.25 -5.41
CA ASP A 28 -9.01 1.83 -4.89
C ASP A 28 -9.29 2.42 -3.49
N PHE A 29 -8.25 2.81 -2.76
CA PHE A 29 -8.32 3.36 -1.40
C PHE A 29 -7.95 4.84 -1.32
N SER A 30 -7.81 5.51 -2.46
CA SER A 30 -7.50 6.94 -2.50
C SER A 30 -8.76 7.79 -2.35
N ASP A 31 -8.61 8.98 -1.79
CA ASP A 31 -9.67 9.98 -1.68
C ASP A 31 -10.15 10.38 -3.09
N PRO A 32 -11.41 10.09 -3.45
CA PRO A 32 -11.92 10.37 -4.79
C PRO A 32 -12.18 11.86 -5.04
N THR A 33 -12.16 12.69 -3.98
CA THR A 33 -12.42 14.14 -4.06
C THR A 33 -11.15 14.98 -4.08
N SER A 34 -10.00 14.36 -3.79
CA SER A 34 -8.74 15.06 -3.67
C SER A 34 -8.01 15.17 -5.02
N GLY A 35 -7.44 16.34 -5.30
CA GLY A 35 -6.47 16.52 -6.37
C GLY A 35 -5.08 15.96 -6.04
N ILE A 36 -4.87 15.47 -4.81
CA ILE A 36 -3.59 14.94 -4.35
C ILE A 36 -3.55 13.42 -4.61
N LYS A 37 -2.68 13.02 -5.54
CA LYS A 37 -2.46 11.61 -5.89
C LYS A 37 -2.06 10.79 -4.64
N GLY A 38 -2.80 9.72 -4.37
CA GLY A 38 -2.46 8.73 -3.34
C GLY A 38 -2.85 9.11 -1.91
N LEU A 39 -3.51 10.27 -1.72
CA LEU A 39 -4.11 10.63 -0.44
C LEU A 39 -5.14 9.56 -0.05
N LEU A 40 -5.01 9.00 1.16
CA LEU A 40 -5.92 7.97 1.64
C LEU A 40 -7.34 8.54 1.80
N ASP A 41 -8.35 7.77 1.41
CA ASP A 41 -9.75 8.14 1.58
C ASP A 41 -10.07 8.42 3.07
N PRO A 42 -10.52 9.63 3.44
CA PRO A 42 -10.81 9.96 4.84
C PRO A 42 -12.09 9.27 5.37
N ASP A 43 -12.93 8.73 4.48
CA ASP A 43 -14.13 8.00 4.85
C ASP A 43 -13.78 6.56 5.26
N LEU A 44 -13.64 6.35 6.57
CA LEU A 44 -13.37 5.03 7.15
C LEU A 44 -14.41 4.00 6.76
N ALA A 45 -15.69 4.36 6.61
CA ALA A 45 -16.73 3.40 6.24
C ALA A 45 -16.55 2.91 4.80
N ARG A 46 -16.12 3.78 3.87
CA ARG A 46 -15.75 3.36 2.51
C ARG A 46 -14.53 2.45 2.52
N LEU A 47 -13.50 2.77 3.29
CA LEU A 47 -12.32 1.92 3.43
C LEU A 47 -12.67 0.55 4.00
N GLU A 48 -13.43 0.50 5.10
CA GLU A 48 -13.92 -0.73 5.72
C GLU A 48 -14.72 -1.59 4.74
N LYS A 49 -15.63 -0.97 3.99
CA LYS A 49 -16.45 -1.66 2.97
C LYS A 49 -15.57 -2.27 1.87
N LYS A 50 -14.61 -1.51 1.34
CA LYS A 50 -13.71 -1.98 0.27
C LYS A 50 -12.81 -3.12 0.76
N LEU A 51 -12.21 -3.00 1.94
CA LEU A 51 -11.36 -4.06 2.53
C LEU A 51 -12.19 -5.30 2.89
N GLY A 52 -13.39 -5.12 3.41
CA GLY A 52 -14.33 -6.20 3.69
C GLY A 52 -14.75 -6.96 2.43
N ALA A 53 -14.95 -6.26 1.30
CA ALA A 53 -15.26 -6.88 0.01
C ALA A 53 -14.13 -7.79 -0.51
N LEU A 54 -12.89 -7.53 -0.12
CA LEU A 54 -11.72 -8.39 -0.40
C LEU A 54 -11.65 -9.61 0.53
N GLY A 55 -12.57 -9.74 1.49
CA GLY A 55 -12.58 -10.80 2.49
C GLY A 55 -11.55 -10.62 3.61
N ILE A 56 -11.00 -9.41 3.76
CA ILE A 56 -10.07 -9.07 4.84
C ILE A 56 -10.87 -8.91 6.14
N THR A 57 -10.35 -9.51 7.21
CA THR A 57 -10.86 -9.45 8.59
C THR A 57 -9.68 -9.14 9.50
N ARG A 58 -9.87 -8.90 10.81
CA ARG A 58 -8.73 -8.66 11.71
C ARG A 58 -7.89 -9.91 11.97
N GLU A 59 -8.51 -11.08 11.91
CA GLU A 59 -7.93 -12.36 12.29
C GLU A 59 -7.15 -12.99 11.13
N ARG A 60 -7.56 -12.71 9.88
CA ARG A 60 -6.89 -13.25 8.70
C ARG A 60 -5.61 -12.46 8.42
N GLN A 61 -4.47 -13.16 8.45
CA GLN A 61 -3.22 -12.65 7.87
C GLN A 61 -3.44 -12.12 6.45
N VAL A 62 -2.84 -10.98 6.13
CA VAL A 62 -2.79 -10.42 4.79
C VAL A 62 -1.36 -10.52 4.25
N VAL A 63 -1.21 -11.09 3.05
CA VAL A 63 0.07 -11.11 2.32
C VAL A 63 -0.11 -10.29 1.05
N VAL A 64 0.66 -9.22 0.92
CA VAL A 64 0.62 -8.31 -0.23
C VAL A 64 1.78 -8.63 -1.17
N TYR A 65 1.54 -8.65 -2.47
CA TYR A 65 2.61 -8.81 -3.46
C TYR A 65 2.34 -8.00 -4.72
N SER A 66 3.42 -7.70 -5.44
CA SER A 66 3.41 -7.00 -6.72
C SER A 66 4.43 -7.59 -7.70
N ASN A 67 4.71 -6.90 -8.81
CA ASN A 67 5.98 -7.07 -9.52
C ASN A 67 7.02 -6.14 -8.87
N PRO A 68 7.98 -6.67 -8.11
CA PRO A 68 9.03 -5.83 -7.54
C PRO A 68 9.80 -5.16 -8.69
N PHE A 69 10.12 -3.88 -8.52
CA PHE A 69 10.87 -3.04 -9.47
C PHE A 69 10.12 -2.52 -10.70
N ASP A 70 8.88 -2.96 -10.93
CA ASP A 70 8.01 -2.46 -12.03
C ASP A 70 6.81 -1.64 -11.50
N ASN A 71 6.97 -1.04 -10.32
CA ASN A 71 5.94 -0.23 -9.70
C ASN A 71 6.52 0.87 -8.80
N TRP A 72 5.64 1.62 -8.14
CA TRP A 72 5.99 2.75 -7.28
C TRP A 72 5.98 2.36 -5.78
N GLY A 73 6.27 1.09 -5.48
CA GLY A 73 6.20 0.54 -4.12
C GLY A 73 4.76 0.30 -3.66
N ASP A 74 3.89 -0.16 -4.58
CA ASP A 74 2.45 -0.33 -4.32
C ASP A 74 2.18 -1.30 -3.14
N GLU A 75 2.99 -2.35 -3.00
CA GLU A 75 2.91 -3.30 -1.89
C GLU A 75 3.29 -2.65 -0.56
N GLY A 76 4.26 -1.73 -0.57
CA GLY A 76 4.64 -0.92 0.59
C GLY A 76 3.52 0.05 0.98
N ARG A 77 2.87 0.69 0.00
CA ARG A 77 1.72 1.57 0.23
C ARG A 77 0.52 0.83 0.82
N MET A 78 0.24 -0.39 0.34
CA MET A 78 -0.82 -1.24 0.88
C MET A 78 -0.47 -1.79 2.26
N TYR A 79 0.80 -2.18 2.48
CA TYR A 79 1.31 -2.56 3.79
C TYR A 79 1.12 -1.44 4.81
N TRP A 80 1.59 -0.22 4.50
CA TRP A 80 1.43 0.95 5.36
C TRP A 80 -0.04 1.21 5.69
N MET A 81 -0.92 1.19 4.68
CA MET A 81 -2.34 1.49 4.86
C MET A 81 -3.02 0.51 5.81
N LEU A 82 -2.76 -0.79 5.65
CA LEU A 82 -3.34 -1.81 6.51
C LEU A 82 -2.85 -1.67 7.95
N ASN A 83 -1.58 -1.35 8.16
CA ASN A 83 -1.03 -1.04 9.50
C ASN A 83 -1.63 0.26 10.07
N TYR A 84 -1.77 1.30 9.26
CA TYR A 84 -2.42 2.56 9.64
C TYR A 84 -3.88 2.34 10.05
N LEU A 85 -4.60 1.43 9.39
CA LEU A 85 -5.96 1.02 9.76
C LEU A 85 -5.99 -0.03 10.89
N GLY A 86 -4.84 -0.33 11.49
CA GLY A 86 -4.70 -1.17 12.67
C GLY A 86 -4.85 -2.67 12.41
N HIS A 87 -4.60 -3.14 11.19
CA HIS A 87 -4.58 -4.57 10.90
C HIS A 87 -3.28 -5.20 11.46
N PRO A 88 -3.36 -6.22 12.32
CA PRO A 88 -2.22 -6.66 13.12
C PRO A 88 -1.23 -7.57 12.37
N ASN A 89 -1.64 -8.19 11.25
CA ASN A 89 -0.85 -9.23 10.60
C ASN A 89 -0.76 -9.03 9.08
N VAL A 90 0.00 -8.01 8.68
CA VAL A 90 0.34 -7.74 7.28
C VAL A 90 1.77 -8.20 6.99
N ARG A 91 1.98 -8.81 5.82
CA ARG A 91 3.29 -9.19 5.29
C ARG A 91 3.39 -8.81 3.82
N VAL A 92 4.61 -8.56 3.34
CA VAL A 92 4.90 -8.41 1.91
C VAL A 92 5.61 -9.68 1.45
N LEU A 93 5.23 -10.22 0.28
CA LEU A 93 5.87 -11.38 -0.31
C LEU A 93 7.23 -10.98 -0.91
N ASP A 94 8.31 -11.48 -0.34
CA ASP A 94 9.66 -11.27 -0.84
C ASP A 94 9.83 -11.80 -2.29
N GLY A 95 10.36 -10.96 -3.17
CA GLY A 95 10.51 -11.23 -4.60
C GLY A 95 9.21 -11.21 -5.43
N GLY A 96 8.05 -11.04 -4.78
CA GLY A 96 6.74 -10.84 -5.41
C GLY A 96 6.39 -11.87 -6.49
N TRP A 97 5.64 -11.42 -7.50
CA TRP A 97 5.19 -12.26 -8.60
C TRP A 97 6.33 -12.81 -9.45
N ILE A 98 7.34 -11.98 -9.74
CA ILE A 98 8.48 -12.34 -10.60
C ILE A 98 9.16 -13.61 -10.06
N LYS A 99 9.53 -13.60 -8.77
CA LYS A 99 10.13 -14.75 -8.10
C LYS A 99 9.16 -15.93 -8.02
N TRP A 100 7.90 -15.69 -7.67
CA TRP A 100 6.87 -16.73 -7.58
C TRP A 100 6.72 -17.51 -8.90
N SER A 101 6.62 -16.79 -10.02
CA SER A 101 6.50 -17.39 -11.36
C SER A 101 7.79 -18.08 -11.81
N ALA A 102 8.96 -17.48 -11.53
CA ALA A 102 10.26 -18.05 -11.89
C ALA A 102 10.53 -19.38 -11.16
N GLU A 103 10.04 -19.51 -9.92
CA GLU A 103 10.11 -20.75 -9.15
C GLU A 103 9.05 -21.79 -9.56
N MET A 104 8.29 -21.56 -10.65
CA MET A 104 7.24 -22.45 -11.15
C MET A 104 6.21 -22.84 -10.10
N ARG A 105 5.92 -21.94 -9.15
CA ARG A 105 4.91 -22.17 -8.12
C ARG A 105 3.51 -22.10 -8.71
N ARG A 106 2.57 -22.76 -8.03
CA ARG A 106 1.16 -22.80 -8.45
C ARG A 106 0.56 -21.39 -8.52
N PHE A 107 -0.17 -21.13 -9.60
CA PHE A 107 -0.94 -19.91 -9.83
C PHE A 107 -2.24 -20.23 -10.57
N GLU A 108 -3.14 -19.26 -10.67
CA GLU A 108 -4.39 -19.34 -11.43
C GLU A 108 -4.58 -18.10 -12.30
N CYS A 109 -5.55 -18.13 -13.22
CA CYS A 109 -5.87 -17.01 -14.12
C CYS A 109 -7.38 -16.70 -14.05
N GLY A 110 -7.75 -15.50 -14.50
CA GLY A 110 -9.15 -15.08 -14.51
C GLY A 110 -9.57 -14.30 -13.26
N PRO A 111 -10.89 -14.16 -13.01
CA PRO A 111 -11.40 -13.29 -11.94
C PRO A 111 -11.23 -13.90 -10.55
N ALA A 112 -10.97 -13.04 -9.57
CA ALA A 112 -11.05 -13.41 -8.17
C ALA A 112 -12.52 -13.63 -7.76
N ASN A 113 -12.74 -14.51 -6.79
CA ASN A 113 -14.04 -14.69 -6.13
C ASN A 113 -13.89 -14.57 -4.60
N PRO A 114 -13.61 -13.35 -4.08
CA PRO A 114 -13.49 -13.15 -2.64
C PRO A 114 -14.81 -13.44 -1.95
N ARG A 115 -14.74 -14.00 -0.74
CA ARG A 115 -15.90 -14.07 0.16
C ARG A 115 -15.90 -12.80 1.00
N PRO A 116 -16.88 -11.90 0.85
CA PRO A 116 -16.95 -10.68 1.63
C PRO A 116 -16.94 -10.97 3.13
N ALA A 117 -16.36 -10.05 3.90
CA ALA A 117 -16.29 -10.11 5.34
C ALA A 117 -16.42 -8.71 5.94
N VAL A 118 -16.45 -8.64 7.26
CA VAL A 118 -16.45 -7.37 8.00
C VAL A 118 -15.00 -7.00 8.33
N PHE A 119 -14.58 -5.83 7.88
CA PHE A 119 -13.35 -5.19 8.32
C PHE A 119 -13.71 -4.02 9.24
N LYS A 120 -13.03 -3.91 10.38
CA LYS A 120 -13.18 -2.79 11.32
C LYS A 120 -11.84 -2.12 11.58
N ALA A 121 -11.73 -0.88 11.14
CA ALA A 121 -10.51 -0.09 11.26
C ALA A 121 -10.28 0.31 12.72
N GLN A 122 -9.02 0.31 13.14
CA GLN A 122 -8.56 0.96 14.36
C GLN A 122 -7.38 1.82 13.94
N VAL A 123 -7.67 3.10 13.69
CA VAL A 123 -6.67 4.00 13.12
C VAL A 123 -5.50 4.16 14.09
N ASN A 124 -4.28 4.02 13.58
CA ASN A 124 -3.05 4.34 14.27
C ASN A 124 -2.49 5.67 13.73
N PRO A 125 -2.80 6.80 14.38
CA PRO A 125 -2.42 8.12 13.88
C PRO A 125 -0.90 8.35 13.88
N SER A 126 -0.10 7.59 14.62
CA SER A 126 1.36 7.76 14.64
C SER A 126 2.07 7.31 13.35
N LEU A 127 1.34 6.63 12.45
CA LEU A 127 1.88 6.17 11.16
C LEU A 127 1.67 7.17 10.02
N ILE A 128 1.08 8.34 10.29
CA ILE A 128 0.93 9.42 9.31
C ILE A 128 1.39 10.73 9.93
N THR A 129 1.89 11.64 9.10
CA THR A 129 2.16 13.02 9.50
C THR A 129 1.49 13.97 8.52
N VAL A 130 1.11 15.16 9.00
CA VAL A 130 0.44 16.18 8.19
C VAL A 130 1.40 17.28 7.76
N LYS A 131 1.00 18.06 6.74
CA LYS A 131 1.80 19.14 6.17
C LYS A 131 2.35 20.12 7.22
N ALA A 132 1.54 20.47 8.23
CA ALA A 132 1.95 21.40 9.28
C ALA A 132 3.08 20.83 10.16
N GLU A 133 3.02 19.55 10.50
CA GLU A 133 4.06 18.85 11.29
C GLU A 133 5.36 18.72 10.49
N VAL A 134 5.27 18.34 9.21
CA VAL A 134 6.43 18.31 8.32
C VAL A 134 7.05 19.70 8.20
N ARG A 135 6.25 20.76 8.12
CA ARG A 135 6.76 22.14 8.07
C ARG A 135 7.50 22.51 9.36
N ALA A 136 6.94 22.18 10.52
CA ALA A 136 7.59 22.42 11.80
C ALA A 136 8.95 21.70 11.91
N LEU A 137 9.05 20.45 11.41
CA LEU A 137 10.31 19.70 11.38
C LEU A 137 11.36 20.32 10.44
N ILE A 138 10.93 21.00 9.37
CA ILE A 138 11.84 21.73 8.47
C ILE A 138 12.33 23.02 9.13
N ASP A 139 11.44 23.76 9.79
CA ASP A 139 11.75 25.04 10.42
C ASP A 139 12.58 24.87 11.71
N GLY A 140 12.38 23.77 12.44
CA GLY A 140 13.13 23.38 13.63
C GLY A 140 13.47 21.89 13.62
N PRO A 141 14.56 21.48 12.96
CA PRO A 141 14.94 20.07 12.84
C PRO A 141 15.09 19.40 14.21
N HIS A 142 14.35 18.32 14.42
CA HIS A 142 14.41 17.54 15.65
C HIS A 142 15.61 16.57 15.61
N PRO A 143 16.45 16.48 16.66
CA PRO A 143 17.70 15.70 16.63
C PRO A 143 17.49 14.19 16.45
N GLN A 144 16.29 13.67 16.69
CA GLN A 144 15.96 12.25 16.56
C GLN A 144 15.05 11.94 15.36
N THR A 145 14.79 12.92 14.49
CA THR A 145 13.89 12.74 13.35
C THR A 145 14.62 13.02 12.05
N VAL A 146 14.54 12.08 11.11
CA VAL A 146 15.08 12.24 9.76
C VAL A 146 13.92 12.27 8.78
N LEU A 147 13.90 13.28 7.90
CA LEU A 147 13.01 13.31 6.75
C LEU A 147 13.72 12.63 5.57
N ALA A 148 13.12 11.56 5.06
CA ALA A 148 13.61 10.81 3.92
C ALA A 148 12.66 10.95 2.73
N ASP A 149 13.22 11.15 1.54
CA ASP A 149 12.48 11.23 0.28
C ASP A 149 12.83 10.02 -0.59
N ALA A 150 11.82 9.19 -0.89
CA ALA A 150 11.99 7.96 -1.65
C ALA A 150 11.98 8.17 -3.18
N ARG A 151 11.84 9.41 -3.66
CA ARG A 151 11.91 9.71 -5.11
C ARG A 151 13.33 9.56 -5.62
N SER A 152 13.45 9.16 -6.89
CA SER A 152 14.74 9.09 -7.59
C SER A 152 15.54 10.40 -7.45
N PRO A 153 16.88 10.35 -7.35
CA PRO A 153 17.72 11.53 -7.08
C PRO A 153 17.45 12.76 -7.97
N GLY A 154 17.04 12.56 -9.23
CA GLY A 154 16.69 13.66 -10.15
C GLY A 154 15.39 14.40 -9.78
N LEU A 155 14.44 13.73 -9.12
CA LEU A 155 13.16 14.30 -8.68
C LEU A 155 13.23 14.88 -7.27
N SER A 156 14.15 14.41 -6.41
CA SER A 156 14.33 14.91 -5.05
C SER A 156 15.15 16.22 -5.01
N ARG A 157 16.18 16.35 -5.85
CA ARG A 157 17.05 17.55 -5.92
C ARG A 157 16.38 18.81 -6.45
N SER A 158 15.25 18.68 -7.16
CA SER A 158 14.45 19.81 -7.64
C SER A 158 13.46 20.34 -6.60
N ALA A 159 13.29 19.65 -5.47
CA ALA A 159 12.44 20.14 -4.38
C ALA A 159 13.23 21.12 -3.48
N PRO A 160 12.77 22.36 -3.29
CA PRO A 160 13.53 23.42 -2.63
C PRO A 160 13.80 23.18 -1.13
N PHE A 161 13.21 22.15 -0.52
CA PHE A 161 13.20 21.93 0.92
C PHE A 161 14.37 21.08 1.46
N LEU A 162 15.14 20.41 0.60
CA LEU A 162 16.17 19.44 1.04
C LEU A 162 17.62 19.90 0.83
N ARG A 163 17.87 21.18 0.52
CA ARG A 163 19.24 21.70 0.54
C ARG A 163 19.66 21.91 1.99
N ARG A 164 20.59 21.08 2.50
CA ARG A 164 21.46 21.53 3.57
C ARG A 164 22.20 22.77 3.05
N LYS A 165 22.09 23.87 3.80
CA LYS A 165 23.01 24.99 3.64
C LYS A 165 24.30 24.52 4.28
N ASP A 166 25.23 24.11 3.43
CA ASP A 166 26.65 23.99 3.77
C ASP A 166 27.26 25.40 3.77
#